data_AF-A0A7K5IAW8-F1
#
_entry.id   AF-A0A7K5IAW8-F1
#
_cell.length_a   1.000
_cell.length_b   1.000
_cell.length_c   1.000
_cell.angle_alpha   90.00
_cell.angle_beta   90.00
_cell.angle_gamma   90.00
#
_symmetry.space_group_name_H-M   'P 1'
#
loop_
_entity.id
_entity.type
_entity.pdbx_description
1 polymer ?
#
loop_
_entity_poly.entity_id
_entity_poly.type
_entity_poly.pdbx_seq_one_letter_code
_entity_poly.pdbx_strand_id
1 'polypeptide(L)' 'AALAREVLERAEAAAGGTGRFSLGLSGGSLVDILAGALPAAMAEAGAEASRWLLALCDERL' A
#
# COMPACT_ATOMS: atom_id res chain seq x y z
N ALA A 1 -9.67 -6.98 -1.81
CA ALA A 1 -8.74 -7.44 -2.86
C ALA A 1 -8.57 -6.41 -3.98
N ALA A 2 -9.63 -5.94 -4.65
CA ALA A 2 -9.51 -5.01 -5.79
C ALA A 2 -8.71 -3.72 -5.47
N LEU A 3 -9.00 -3.07 -4.34
CA LEU A 3 -8.27 -1.87 -3.92
C LEU A 3 -6.77 -2.13 -3.67
N ALA A 4 -6.41 -3.25 -3.05
CA ALA A 4 -5.01 -3.59 -2.81
C ALA A 4 -4.23 -3.80 -4.12
N ARG A 5 -4.87 -4.41 -5.13
CA ARG A 5 -4.29 -4.55 -6.47
C ARG A 5 -4.10 -3.20 -7.15
N GLU A 6 -5.09 -2.32 -7.08
CA GLU A 6 -4.98 -0.95 -7.61
C GLU A 6 -3.82 -0.18 -6.95
N VAL A 7 -3.67 -0.30 -5.61
CA VAL A 7 -2.54 0.31 -4.88
C VAL A 7 -1.20 -0.20 -5.41
N LEU A 8 -1.07 -1.51 -5.65
CA LEU A 8 0.16 -2.09 -6.20
C LEU A 8 0.43 -1.63 -7.64
N GLU A 9 -0.59 -1.61 -8.50
CA GLU A 9 -0.45 -1.16 -9.89
C GLU A 9 -0.03 0.31 -9.95
N ARG A 10 -0.60 1.16 -9.08
CA ARG A 10 -0.21 2.58 -9.00
C ARG A 10 1.15 2.79 -8.37
N ALA A 11 1.50 1.99 -7.38
CA ALA A 11 2.84 1.99 -6.81
C ALA A 11 3.86 1.71 -7.92
N GLU A 12 3.73 0.59 -8.62
CA GLU A 12 4.63 0.20 -9.74
C GLU A 12 4.72 1.28 -10.81
N ALA A 13 3.58 1.86 -11.24
CA ALA A 13 3.58 2.95 -12.21
C ALA A 13 4.31 4.21 -11.71
N ALA A 14 4.27 4.49 -10.40
CA ALA A 14 4.88 5.66 -9.77
C ALA A 14 6.37 5.47 -9.43
N ALA A 15 6.86 4.23 -9.29
CA ALA A 15 8.23 3.96 -8.82
C ALA A 15 9.34 4.56 -9.68
N GLY A 16 9.07 4.81 -10.97
CA GLY A 16 10.05 5.37 -11.91
C GLY A 16 11.38 4.58 -11.96
N GLY A 17 11.35 3.28 -11.65
CA GLY A 17 12.52 2.41 -11.57
C GLY A 17 13.26 2.35 -10.23
N THR A 18 12.89 3.16 -9.23
CA THR A 18 13.49 3.11 -7.88
C THR A 18 13.00 1.93 -7.04
N GLY A 19 11.81 1.42 -7.38
CA GLY A 19 11.14 0.33 -6.67
C GLY A 19 10.81 0.65 -5.21
N ARG A 20 10.78 1.93 -4.81
CA ARG A 20 10.36 2.37 -3.47
C ARG A 20 9.04 3.12 -3.55
N PHE A 21 8.19 2.91 -2.56
CA PHE A 21 6.81 3.37 -2.59
C PHE A 21 6.41 3.98 -1.24
N SER A 22 5.64 5.06 -1.29
CA SER A 22 5.05 5.67 -0.10
C SER A 22 3.53 5.68 -0.26
N LEU A 23 2.82 5.12 0.72
CA LEU A 23 1.36 5.08 0.76
C LEU A 23 0.85 5.89 1.95
N GLY A 24 0.19 7.00 1.66
CA GLY A 24 -0.59 7.75 2.64
C GLY A 24 -1.98 7.13 2.80
N LEU A 25 -2.34 6.78 4.03
CA LEU A 25 -3.61 6.17 4.39
C LEU A 25 -4.49 7.17 5.12
N SER A 26 -5.66 7.44 4.55
CA SER A 26 -6.75 8.06 5.32
C SER A 26 -7.31 7.02 6.30
N GLY A 27 -7.74 7.48 7.48
CA GLY A 27 -8.30 6.63 8.53
C GLY A 27 -9.66 6.00 8.16
N GLY A 28 -10.35 5.48 9.18
CA GLY A 28 -11.63 4.79 9.01
C GLY A 28 -11.49 3.42 8.36
N SER A 29 -12.50 2.99 7.60
CA SER A 29 -12.57 1.61 7.06
C SER A 29 -11.47 1.26 6.07
N LEU A 30 -10.78 2.26 5.49
CA LEU A 30 -9.68 2.02 4.56
C LEU A 30 -8.50 1.29 5.21
N VAL A 31 -8.22 1.59 6.49
CA VAL A 31 -7.13 0.94 7.24
C VAL A 31 -7.41 -0.55 7.37
N ASP A 32 -8.62 -0.93 7.80
CA ASP A 32 -9.01 -2.33 7.97
C ASP A 32 -9.06 -3.07 6.62
N ILE A 33 -9.63 -2.45 5.59
CA ILE A 33 -9.72 -3.03 4.24
C ILE A 33 -8.33 -3.33 3.67
N LEU A 34 -7.39 -2.39 3.82
CA LEU A 34 -6.04 -2.55 3.30
C LEU A 34 -5.17 -3.45 4.19
N ALA A 35 -5.31 -3.37 5.52
CA ALA A 35 -4.60 -4.29 6.42
C ALA A 35 -4.94 -5.75 6.14
N GLY A 36 -6.20 -6.05 5.82
CA GLY A 36 -6.65 -7.40 5.49
C GLY A 36 -6.29 -7.89 4.08
N ALA A 37 -6.03 -6.99 3.12
CA ALA A 37 -5.89 -7.36 1.71
C ALA A 37 -4.50 -7.05 1.10
N LEU A 38 -3.80 -6.04 1.58
CA LEU A 38 -2.54 -5.57 1.01
C LEU A 38 -1.40 -6.57 1.20
N PRO A 39 -1.19 -7.21 2.38
CA PRO A 39 -0.10 -8.17 2.55
C PRO A 39 -0.18 -9.37 1.59
N ALA A 40 -1.40 -9.91 1.40
CA ALA A 40 -1.64 -11.00 0.46
C ALA A 40 -1.37 -10.58 -0.99
N ALA A 41 -1.89 -9.41 -1.40
CA ALA A 41 -1.67 -8.89 -2.74
C ALA A 41 -0.18 -8.61 -3.02
N MET A 42 0.57 -8.12 -2.02
CA MET A 42 2.02 -7.92 -2.13
C MET A 42 2.76 -9.24 -2.31
N ALA A 43 2.38 -10.27 -1.56
CA ALA A 43 2.98 -11.61 -1.72
C ALA A 43 2.71 -12.19 -3.11
N GLU A 44 1.49 -12.05 -3.64
CA GLU A 44 1.13 -12.48 -4.99
C GLU A 44 1.91 -11.72 -6.09
N ALA A 45 2.14 -10.42 -5.88
CA ALA A 45 2.88 -9.57 -6.81
C ALA A 45 4.41 -9.66 -6.68
N GLY A 46 4.93 -10.40 -5.69
CA GLY A 46 6.36 -10.42 -5.39
C GLY A 46 6.91 -9.08 -4.89
N ALA A 47 6.05 -8.22 -4.34
CA ALA A 47 6.42 -6.90 -3.85
C ALA A 47 7.13 -7.00 -2.48
N GLU A 48 8.30 -6.39 -2.36
CA GLU A 48 9.09 -6.41 -1.12
C GLU A 48 8.60 -5.33 -0.14
N ALA A 49 8.08 -5.75 1.02
CA ALA A 49 7.61 -4.83 2.06
C ALA A 49 8.68 -3.83 2.56
N SER A 50 9.96 -4.21 2.49
CA SER A 50 11.10 -3.34 2.85
C SER A 50 11.22 -2.09 1.98
N ARG A 51 10.56 -2.06 0.82
CA ARG A 51 10.55 -0.91 -0.10
C ARG A 51 9.32 -0.01 0.07
N TRP A 52 8.43 -0.34 1.00
CA TRP A 52 7.19 0.38 1.25
C TRP A 52 7.29 1.21 2.53
N LEU A 53 6.90 2.47 2.43
CA LEU A 53 6.61 3.35 3.55
C LEU A 53 5.09 3.50 3.64
N LEU A 54 4.49 3.08 4.75
CA LEU A 54 3.08 3.37 5.07
C LEU A 54 3.03 4.48 6.12
N ALA A 55 2.17 5.45 5.89
CA ALA A 55 1.90 6.53 6.85
C ALA A 55 0.41 6.83 6.91
N LEU A 56 -0.10 7.17 8.09
CA LEU A 56 -1.42 7.77 8.22
C LEU A 56 -1.34 9.25 7.83
N CYS A 57 -2.32 9.72 7.07
CA CYS A 57 -2.38 11.14 6.69
C CYS A 57 -2.67 12.05 7.90
N ASP A 58 -3.35 11.53 8.92
CA ASP A 58 -3.70 12.18 10.18
C ASP A 58 -3.99 11.10 11.24
N GLU A 59 -3.86 11.42 12.54
CA GLU A 59 -4.17 10.52 13.66
C GLU A 59 -4.77 11.31 14.84
N ARG A 60 -5.63 10.66 15.61
CA ARG A 60 -6.22 11.22 16.84
C ARG A 60 -5.33 10.90 18.03
N LEU A 61 -4.80 11.94 18.67
CA LEU A 61 -4.04 11.84 19.92
C LEU A 61 -4.93 11.53 21.14
#